data_AF-A0A353HD49-F1
#
_entry.id   AF-A0A353HD49-F1
#
_cell.length_a   1.000
_cell.length_b   1.000
_cell.length_c   1.000
_cell.angle_alpha   90.00
_cell.angle_beta   90.00
_cell.angle_gamma   90.00
#
_symmetry.space_group_name_H-M   'P 1'
#
loop_
_entity.id
_entity.type
_entity.pdbx_description
1 polymer ?
#
loop_
_entity_poly.entity_id
_entity_poly.type
_entity_poly.pdbx_seq_one_letter_code
_entity_poly.pdbx_strand_id
1 'polypeptide(L)'
;MVKSTISVIIVTILLVIGSIFEYKTVNNSFNELEKTAKICQQKAIEETLVEDDVLILQDKWLKNKKRLHVWIPHNEIKEIELWIAECVRTTANEKHPDSAEKLEVIIELCQQVPKTFAISWQNIL
;
A
#
# COMPACT_ATOMS: atom_id res chain seq x y z
N MET A 1 41.98 11.90 11.06
CA MET A 1 41.03 12.33 10.00
C MET A 1 40.52 11.16 9.15
N VAL A 2 41.38 10.24 8.69
CA VAL A 2 40.98 9.07 7.87
C VAL A 2 39.90 8.19 8.51
N LYS A 3 40.00 7.90 9.82
CA LYS A 3 38.98 7.10 10.54
C LYS A 3 37.60 7.77 10.55
N SER A 4 37.55 9.10 10.65
CA SER A 4 36.29 9.87 10.62
C SER A 4 35.65 9.81 9.23
N THR A 5 36.46 9.99 8.17
CA THR A 5 35.99 9.88 6.78
C THR A 5 35.44 8.48 6.47
N ILE A 6 36.11 7.42 6.94
CA ILE A 6 35.65 6.04 6.77
C ILE A 6 34.30 5.82 7.48
N SER A 7 34.16 6.32 8.72
CA SER A 7 32.88 6.22 9.44
C SER A 7 31.75 6.94 8.72
N VAL A 8 31.99 8.14 8.19
CA VAL A 8 30.98 8.88 7.40
C VAL A 8 30.56 8.09 6.17
N ILE A 9 31.52 7.53 5.42
CA ILE A 9 31.24 6.71 4.23
C ILE A 9 30.39 5.49 4.59
N ILE A 10 30.72 4.79 5.69
CA ILE A 10 29.96 3.62 6.15
C ILE A 10 28.53 4.01 6.50
N VAL A 11 28.33 5.11 7.25
CA VAL A 11 26.98 5.58 7.60
C VAL A 11 26.18 5.93 6.35
N THR A 12 26.78 6.64 5.39
CA THR A 12 26.12 6.97 4.12
C THR A 12 25.70 5.71 3.36
N ILE A 13 26.56 4.69 3.27
CA ILE A 13 26.23 3.42 2.62
C ILE A 13 25.05 2.73 3.34
N LEU A 14 25.05 2.70 4.67
CA LEU A 14 23.96 2.09 5.44
C LEU A 14 22.63 2.81 5.21
N LEU A 15 22.64 4.15 5.16
CA LEU A 15 21.43 4.93 4.88
C LEU A 15 20.90 4.65 3.47
N VAL A 16 21.77 4.63 2.45
CA VAL A 16 21.37 4.34 1.06
C VAL A 16 20.78 2.94 0.94
N ILE A 17 21.41 1.92 1.53
CA ILE A 17 20.89 0.55 1.52
C ILE A 17 19.54 0.48 2.26
N GLY A 18 19.44 1.17 3.40
CA GLY A 18 18.21 1.27 4.18
C GLY A 18 17.06 1.86 3.37
N SER A 19 17.27 2.98 2.69
CA SER A 19 16.26 3.63 1.85
C SER A 19 15.83 2.75 0.67
N ILE A 20 16.76 2.04 0.02
CA ILE A 20 16.40 1.09 -1.06
C ILE A 20 15.54 -0.05 -0.51
N PHE A 21 15.87 -0.57 0.68
CA PHE A 21 15.12 -1.64 1.31
C PHE A 21 13.71 -1.20 1.73
N GLU A 22 13.59 -0.01 2.31
CA GLU A 22 12.31 0.63 2.67
C GLU A 22 11.42 0.78 1.42
N TYR A 23 11.93 1.46 0.39
CA TYR A 23 11.18 1.68 -0.85
C TYR A 23 10.69 0.37 -1.46
N LYS A 24 11.57 -0.65 -1.53
CA LYS A 24 11.21 -1.97 -2.07
C LYS A 24 10.13 -2.65 -1.24
N THR A 25 10.22 -2.57 0.09
CA THR A 25 9.26 -3.20 1.00
C THR A 25 7.88 -2.55 0.89
N VAL A 26 7.82 -1.22 0.88
CA VAL A 26 6.60 -0.45 0.70
C VAL A 26 5.98 -0.78 -0.66
N ASN A 27 6.74 -0.60 -1.75
CA ASN A 27 6.26 -0.78 -3.10
C ASN A 27 5.74 -2.21 -3.36
N ASN A 28 6.44 -3.24 -2.89
CA ASN A 28 5.99 -4.62 -3.05
C ASN A 28 4.67 -4.89 -2.30
N SER A 29 4.54 -4.39 -1.07
CA SER A 29 3.34 -4.58 -0.26
C SER A 29 2.11 -3.96 -0.92
N PHE A 30 2.26 -2.75 -1.47
CA PHE A 30 1.20 -2.05 -2.17
C PHE A 30 0.89 -2.65 -3.54
N ASN A 31 1.89 -3.06 -4.32
CA ASN A 31 1.66 -3.76 -5.59
C ASN A 31 0.87 -5.06 -5.41
N GLU A 32 1.15 -5.81 -4.34
CA GLU A 32 0.41 -7.03 -4.03
C GLU A 32 -1.03 -6.75 -3.61
N LEU A 33 -1.27 -5.67 -2.86
CA LEU A 33 -2.60 -5.24 -2.46
C LEU A 33 -3.40 -4.74 -3.66
N GLU A 34 -2.79 -3.90 -4.50
CA GLU A 34 -3.37 -3.38 -5.74
C GLU A 34 -3.84 -4.49 -6.67
N LYS A 35 -3.01 -5.53 -6.87
CA LYS A 35 -3.40 -6.70 -7.67
C LYS A 35 -4.65 -7.38 -7.14
N THR A 36 -4.74 -7.56 -5.83
CA THR A 36 -5.92 -8.16 -5.20
C THR A 36 -7.14 -7.25 -5.33
N ALA A 37 -6.98 -5.94 -5.13
CA ALA A 37 -8.06 -4.97 -5.30
C ALA A 37 -8.56 -4.91 -6.75
N LYS A 38 -7.68 -4.97 -7.76
CA LYS A 38 -8.04 -5.07 -9.18
C LYS A 38 -8.84 -6.32 -9.51
N ILE A 39 -8.49 -7.47 -8.92
CA ILE A 39 -9.27 -8.70 -9.09
C ILE A 39 -10.67 -8.52 -8.49
N CYS A 40 -10.78 -7.96 -7.28
CA CYS A 40 -12.07 -7.66 -6.67
C CYS A 40 -12.88 -6.66 -7.54
N GLN A 41 -12.22 -5.64 -8.10
CA GLN A 41 -12.90 -4.62 -8.91
C GLN A 41 -13.46 -5.24 -10.20
N GLN A 42 -12.68 -6.09 -10.86
CA GLN A 42 -13.14 -6.82 -12.05
C GLN A 42 -14.36 -7.68 -11.71
N LYS A 43 -14.33 -8.42 -10.60
CA LYS A 43 -15.47 -9.20 -10.12
C LYS A 43 -16.68 -8.33 -9.79
N ALA A 44 -16.47 -7.12 -9.26
CA ALA A 44 -17.55 -6.18 -8.97
C ALA A 44 -18.22 -5.70 -10.27
N ILE A 45 -17.42 -5.40 -11.29
CA ILE A 45 -17.91 -5.01 -12.63
C ILE A 45 -18.67 -6.16 -13.30
N GLU A 46 -18.24 -7.40 -13.08
CA GLU A 46 -18.90 -8.62 -13.57
C GLU A 46 -20.09 -9.07 -12.70
N GLU A 47 -20.42 -8.33 -11.63
CA GLU A 47 -21.48 -8.69 -10.66
C GLU A 47 -21.28 -10.08 -10.02
N THR A 48 -20.03 -10.53 -9.89
CA THR A 48 -19.65 -11.82 -9.28
C THR A 48 -18.89 -11.67 -7.97
N LEU A 49 -18.70 -10.43 -7.49
CA LEU A 49 -17.99 -10.16 -6.25
C LEU A 49 -18.77 -10.67 -5.05
N VAL A 50 -18.14 -11.53 -4.25
CA VAL A 50 -18.68 -12.02 -2.99
C VAL A 50 -17.94 -11.40 -1.80
N GLU A 51 -18.58 -11.38 -0.63
CA GLU A 51 -18.00 -10.81 0.59
C GLU A 51 -16.62 -11.41 0.92
N ASP A 52 -16.47 -12.73 0.75
CA ASP A 52 -15.21 -13.45 0.99
C ASP A 52 -14.03 -12.90 0.18
N ASP A 53 -14.25 -12.41 -1.05
CA ASP A 53 -13.19 -11.82 -1.86
C ASP A 53 -12.64 -10.53 -1.22
N VAL A 54 -13.53 -9.71 -0.65
CA VAL A 54 -13.14 -8.47 0.03
C VAL A 54 -12.55 -8.76 1.40
N LEU A 55 -12.99 -9.82 2.09
CA LEU A 55 -12.36 -10.28 3.32
C LEU A 55 -10.93 -10.78 3.07
N ILE A 56 -10.66 -11.43 1.94
CA ILE A 56 -9.30 -11.79 1.52
C ILE A 56 -8.45 -10.52 1.30
N LEU A 57 -9.00 -9.49 0.66
CA LEU A 57 -8.33 -8.19 0.49
C LEU A 57 -8.01 -7.57 1.86
N GLN A 58 -8.96 -7.61 2.81
CA GLN A 58 -8.80 -7.10 4.16
C GLN A 58 -7.72 -7.86 4.94
N ASP A 59 -7.72 -9.19 4.93
CA ASP A 59 -6.71 -10.00 5.60
C ASP A 59 -5.31 -9.72 5.02
N LYS A 60 -5.22 -9.55 3.70
CA LYS A 60 -3.97 -9.17 3.05
C LYS A 60 -3.48 -7.80 3.50
N TRP A 61 -4.37 -6.82 3.60
CA TRP A 61 -4.04 -5.51 4.16
C TRP A 61 -3.55 -5.63 5.62
N LEU A 62 -4.23 -6.39 6.47
CA LEU A 62 -3.83 -6.56 7.88
C LEU A 62 -2.44 -7.21 8.02
N LYS A 63 -2.11 -8.16 7.14
CA LYS A 63 -0.77 -8.76 7.07
C LYS A 63 0.29 -7.74 6.64
N ASN A 64 -0.02 -6.91 5.64
CA ASN A 64 0.87 -5.86 5.15
C ASN A 64 1.05 -4.74 6.18
N LYS A 65 -0.03 -4.30 6.84
CA LYS A 65 -0.05 -3.26 7.88
C LYS A 65 0.99 -3.53 8.97
N LYS A 66 1.10 -4.76 9.45
CA LYS A 66 2.09 -5.11 10.49
C LYS A 66 3.53 -4.76 10.12
N ARG A 67 3.87 -4.78 8.83
CA ARG A 67 5.20 -4.41 8.31
C ARG A 67 5.26 -2.94 7.94
N LEU A 68 4.19 -2.41 7.34
CA LEU A 68 4.12 -1.04 6.84
C LEU A 68 3.98 0.01 7.94
N HIS A 69 3.49 -0.37 9.12
CA HIS A 69 3.20 0.57 10.21
C HIS A 69 4.40 1.40 10.70
N VAL A 70 5.62 0.90 10.46
CA VAL A 70 6.88 1.61 10.78
C VAL A 70 7.26 2.62 9.69
N TRP A 71 6.77 2.43 8.46
CA TRP A 71 7.23 3.16 7.28
C TRP A 71 6.22 4.21 6.80
N ILE A 72 4.91 3.92 6.88
CA ILE A 72 3.87 4.79 6.30
C ILE A 72 3.13 5.62 7.36
N PRO A 73 2.66 6.84 7.02
CA PRO A 73 1.89 7.66 7.94
C PRO A 73 0.61 6.95 8.41
N HIS A 74 0.24 7.17 9.68
CA HIS A 74 -0.99 6.61 10.25
C HIS A 74 -2.27 7.07 9.52
N ASN A 75 -2.23 8.24 8.88
CA ASN A 75 -3.35 8.75 8.11
C ASN A 75 -3.63 7.86 6.89
N GLU A 76 -2.60 7.49 6.12
CA GLU A 76 -2.71 6.58 4.98
C GLU A 76 -3.26 5.21 5.41
N ILE A 77 -2.79 4.71 6.55
CA ILE A 77 -3.28 3.45 7.12
C ILE A 77 -4.78 3.54 7.40
N LYS A 78 -5.20 4.61 8.09
CA LYS A 78 -6.60 4.83 8.46
C LYS A 78 -7.49 4.96 7.22
N GLU A 79 -7.01 5.65 6.20
CA GLU A 79 -7.76 5.86 4.96
C GLU A 79 -7.98 4.55 4.20
N ILE A 80 -6.94 3.73 4.04
CA ILE A 80 -7.06 2.41 3.42
C ILE A 80 -8.00 1.50 4.22
N GLU A 81 -7.90 1.52 5.56
CA GLU A 81 -8.78 0.74 6.43
C GLU A 81 -10.25 1.14 6.30
N LEU A 82 -10.52 2.44 6.19
CA LEU A 82 -11.86 2.97 5.97
C LEU A 82 -12.44 2.44 4.66
N TRP A 83 -11.72 2.60 3.56
CA TRP A 83 -12.21 2.19 2.24
C TRP A 83 -12.42 0.68 2.13
N ILE A 84 -11.52 -0.12 2.71
CA ILE A 84 -11.69 -1.58 2.78
C ILE A 84 -12.95 -1.93 3.60
N ALA A 85 -13.16 -1.31 4.76
CA ALA A 85 -14.32 -1.58 5.60
C ALA A 85 -15.63 -1.19 4.91
N GLU A 86 -15.66 -0.05 4.21
CA GLU A 86 -16.81 0.35 3.41
C GLU A 86 -17.06 -0.64 2.26
N CYS A 87 -16.02 -1.10 1.58
CA CYS A 87 -16.13 -2.07 0.49
C CYS A 87 -16.71 -3.41 0.96
N VAL A 88 -16.30 -3.90 2.14
CA VAL A 88 -16.91 -5.09 2.76
C VAL A 88 -18.41 -4.87 2.93
N ARG A 89 -18.78 -3.72 3.49
CA ARG A 89 -20.19 -3.42 3.78
C ARG A 89 -21.03 -3.22 2.52
N THR A 90 -20.52 -2.59 1.46
CA THR A 90 -21.27 -2.46 0.21
C THR A 90 -21.40 -3.77 -0.53
N THR A 91 -20.39 -4.64 -0.46
CA THR A 91 -20.43 -5.98 -1.04
C THR A 91 -21.44 -6.87 -0.32
N ALA A 92 -21.47 -6.83 1.02
CA ALA A 92 -22.46 -7.55 1.82
C ALA A 92 -23.91 -7.09 1.59
N ASN A 93 -24.11 -5.87 1.04
CA ASN A 93 -25.43 -5.36 0.65
C ASN A 93 -25.70 -5.53 -0.86
N GLU A 94 -24.92 -6.34 -1.57
CA GLU A 94 -25.05 -6.62 -3.01
C GLU A 94 -25.01 -5.36 -3.91
N LYS A 95 -24.38 -4.28 -3.41
CA LYS A 95 -24.18 -3.04 -4.17
C LYS A 95 -22.88 -3.13 -4.96
N HIS A 96 -22.90 -3.89 -6.05
CA HIS A 96 -21.70 -4.11 -6.88
C HIS A 96 -21.11 -2.82 -7.46
N PRO A 97 -21.89 -1.85 -8.01
CA PRO A 97 -21.35 -0.58 -8.51
C PRO A 97 -20.66 0.23 -7.41
N ASP A 98 -21.31 0.41 -6.25
CA ASP A 98 -20.75 1.12 -5.10
C ASP A 98 -19.46 0.47 -4.57
N SER A 99 -19.33 -0.85 -4.74
CA SER A 99 -18.13 -1.61 -4.33
C SER A 99 -17.00 -1.43 -5.35
N ALA A 100 -17.31 -1.39 -6.64
CA ALA A 100 -16.35 -1.12 -7.70
C ALA A 100 -15.72 0.27 -7.56
N GLU A 101 -16.52 1.29 -7.24
CA GLU A 101 -16.03 2.66 -6.99
C GLU A 101 -15.08 2.72 -5.78
N LYS A 102 -15.41 2.02 -4.68
CA LYS A 102 -14.54 1.96 -3.49
C LYS A 102 -13.23 1.23 -3.78
N LEU A 103 -13.30 0.16 -4.56
CA LEU A 103 -12.11 -0.58 -5.00
C LEU A 103 -11.22 0.28 -5.89
N GLU A 104 -11.79 1.15 -6.72
CA GLU A 104 -11.04 2.13 -7.50
C GLU A 104 -10.24 3.08 -6.61
N VAL A 105 -10.86 3.60 -5.55
CA VAL A 105 -10.16 4.44 -4.57
C VAL A 105 -9.02 3.67 -3.88
N ILE A 106 -9.25 2.41 -3.49
CA ILE A 106 -8.20 1.57 -2.90
C ILE A 106 -7.04 1.36 -3.89
N ILE A 107 -7.33 1.13 -5.16
CA ILE A 107 -6.32 0.96 -6.22
C ILE A 107 -5.50 2.25 -6.39
N GLU A 108 -6.16 3.41 -6.43
CA GLU A 108 -5.48 4.70 -6.55
C GLU A 108 -4.56 4.95 -5.34
N LEU A 109 -5.04 4.71 -4.11
CA LEU A 109 -4.22 4.80 -2.90
C LEU A 109 -3.01 3.87 -2.97
N CYS A 110 -3.19 2.64 -3.49
CA CYS A 110 -2.07 1.72 -3.67
C CYS A 110 -1.00 2.22 -4.65
N GLN A 111 -1.38 3.05 -5.62
CA GLN A 111 -0.45 3.64 -6.58
C GLN A 111 0.18 4.93 -6.06
N GLN A 112 -0.54 5.74 -5.29
CA GLN A 112 -0.08 7.05 -4.83
C GLN A 112 0.79 6.95 -3.58
N VAL A 113 0.42 6.14 -2.60
CA VAL A 113 1.17 6.06 -1.33
C VAL A 113 2.64 5.67 -1.55
N PRO A 114 2.98 4.62 -2.33
CA PRO A 114 4.38 4.27 -2.58
C PRO A 114 5.18 5.35 -3.31
N LYS A 115 4.55 6.18 -4.15
CA LYS A 115 5.23 7.27 -4.87
C LYS A 115 5.79 8.31 -3.91
N THR A 116 5.18 8.51 -2.75
CA THR A 116 5.70 9.43 -1.72
C THR A 116 7.03 8.97 -1.13
N PHE A 117 7.35 7.68 -1.24
CA PHE A 117 8.62 7.07 -0.81
C PHE A 117 9.63 6.94 -1.96
N ALA A 118 9.29 7.34 -3.18
CA ALA A 118 10.20 7.27 -4.30
C ALA A 118 11.37 8.23 -4.12
N ILE A 119 12.57 7.73 -4.42
CA ILE A 119 13.78 8.57 -4.47
C ILE A 119 13.69 9.42 -5.74
N SER A 120 13.23 10.66 -5.60
CA SER A 120 13.23 11.65 -6.68
C SER A 120 14.39 12.63 -6.48
N TRP A 121 14.93 13.17 -7.58
CA TRP A 121 15.93 14.23 -7.51
C TRP A 121 15.41 15.49 -6.80
N GLN A 122 14.10 15.71 -6.81
CA GLN A 122 13.43 16.82 -6.13
C GLN A 122 13.45 16.65 -4.60
N ASN A 123 13.60 15.42 -4.09
CA ASN A 123 13.68 15.14 -2.66
C ASN A 123 15.11 15.24 -2.10
N ILE A 124 16.13 15.40 -2.96
CA ILE A 124 17.55 15.43 -2.60
C ILE A 124 18.15 16.84 -2.73
N LEU A 125 17.57 17.69 -3.58
CA LEU A 125 17.98 19.08 -3.87
C LEU A 125 17.17 20.08 -3.05
#